data_AF-A0A160DUZ0-F1
#
_entry.id   AF-A0A160DUZ0-F1
#
_cell.length_a   1.000
_cell.length_b   1.000
_cell.length_c   1.000
_cell.angle_alpha   90.00
_cell.angle_beta   90.00
_cell.angle_gamma   90.00
#
_symmetry.space_group_name_H-M   'P 1'
#
loop_
_entity.id
_entity.type
_entity.pdbx_description
1 polymer ?
#
loop_
_entity_poly.entity_id
_entity_poly.type
_entity_poly.pdbx_seq_one_letter_code
_entity_poly.pdbx_strand_id
1 'polypeptide(L)'
;MSSVVALRRWRFVPLALLLLSLAACLGGARNEELVRSEDIPAEFDVVLLAEKDSQFDYSGVPLTAEALRDAMRYRKEEALSLQSVLLKRGEKQKVTDAHILALMRVAHELGFRAWVEQKGETGEIRVQSRSK
;
A
#
# COMPACT_ATOMS: atom_id res chain seq x y z
N MET A 1 -1.90 40.25 -47.94
CA MET A 1 -2.58 39.06 -47.37
C MET A 1 -1.74 37.86 -47.83
N SER A 2 -1.08 37.04 -47.01
CA SER A 2 -1.25 36.68 -45.61
C SER A 2 0.02 35.95 -45.14
N SER A 3 0.66 36.40 -44.05
CA SER A 3 1.72 35.63 -43.38
C SER A 3 1.68 35.87 -41.87
N VAL A 4 0.55 35.55 -41.21
CA VAL A 4 0.39 35.72 -39.74
C VAL A 4 0.00 34.40 -39.04
N VAL A 5 0.08 33.24 -39.72
CA VAL A 5 -0.44 31.97 -39.18
C VAL A 5 0.64 31.02 -38.66
N ALA A 6 1.91 31.43 -38.59
CA ALA A 6 3.01 30.52 -38.20
C ALA A 6 3.36 30.52 -36.70
N LEU A 7 2.99 31.54 -35.92
CA LEU A 7 3.47 31.69 -34.53
C LEU A 7 2.48 31.22 -33.43
N ARG A 8 1.33 30.64 -33.79
CA ARG A 8 0.28 30.23 -32.84
C ARG A 8 0.12 28.70 -32.71
N ARG A 9 1.17 27.92 -33.04
CA ARG A 9 1.15 26.44 -32.86
C ARG A 9 2.17 25.90 -31.87
N TRP A 10 3.05 26.74 -31.32
CA TRP A 10 4.13 26.30 -30.41
C TRP A 10 3.90 26.62 -28.93
N ARG A 11 2.81 27.31 -28.55
CA ARG A 11 2.46 27.60 -27.15
C ARG A 11 1.95 26.39 -26.35
N PHE A 12 1.66 25.27 -27.01
CA PHE A 12 1.16 24.06 -26.36
C PHE A 12 2.23 22.99 -26.14
N VAL A 13 3.44 23.18 -26.69
CA VAL A 13 4.59 22.28 -26.47
C VAL A 13 4.99 22.19 -24.98
N PRO A 14 5.13 23.29 -24.21
CA PRO A 14 5.51 23.18 -22.81
C PRO A 14 4.41 22.55 -21.95
N LEU A 15 3.13 22.77 -22.29
CA LEU A 15 2.00 22.19 -21.58
C LEU A 15 1.89 20.68 -21.83
N ALA A 16 2.15 20.23 -23.06
CA ALA A 16 2.20 18.81 -23.39
C ALA A 16 3.37 18.10 -22.68
N LEU A 17 4.53 18.75 -22.59
CA LEU A 17 5.70 18.20 -21.89
C LEU A 17 5.44 18.03 -20.37
N LEU A 18 4.72 18.97 -19.76
CA LEU A 18 4.35 18.91 -18.35
C LEU A 18 3.32 17.79 -18.07
N LEU A 19 2.38 17.56 -18.98
CA LEU A 19 1.41 16.46 -18.84
C LEU A 19 2.08 15.08 -18.98
N LEU A 20 3.10 14.96 -19.82
CA LEU A 20 3.90 13.73 -19.96
C LEU A 20 4.74 13.41 -18.71
N SER A 21 5.27 14.42 -18.01
CA SER A 21 6.00 14.19 -16.76
C SER A 21 5.08 13.77 -15.61
N LEU A 22 3.83 14.25 -15.57
CA LEU A 22 2.84 13.76 -14.61
C LEU A 22 2.43 12.30 -14.86
N ALA A 23 2.36 11.86 -16.12
CA ALA A 23 2.07 10.47 -16.46
C ALA A 23 3.15 9.49 -15.97
N ALA A 24 4.41 9.94 -15.89
CA ALA A 24 5.53 9.12 -15.40
C ALA A 24 5.54 8.96 -13.87
N CYS A 25 4.94 9.87 -13.10
CA CYS A 25 4.83 9.75 -11.64
C CYS A 25 3.66 8.87 -11.18
N LEU A 26 2.70 8.56 -12.06
CA LEU A 26 1.45 7.87 -11.68
C LEU A 26 1.38 6.39 -12.14
N GLY A 27 2.38 5.90 -12.87
CA GLY A 27 2.28 4.64 -13.63
C GLY A 27 3.18 3.48 -13.19
N GLY A 28 3.75 3.51 -11.98
CA GLY A 28 4.58 2.42 -11.47
C GLY A 28 3.78 1.43 -10.63
N ALA A 29 3.05 0.50 -11.24
CA ALA A 29 2.51 -0.65 -10.52
C ALA A 29 3.70 -1.53 -10.07
N ARG A 30 4.14 -1.36 -8.83
CA ARG A 30 4.88 -2.42 -8.16
C ARG A 30 3.94 -3.63 -8.12
N ASN A 31 4.50 -4.81 -8.41
CA ASN A 31 3.75 -6.05 -8.32
C ASN A 31 4.04 -6.58 -6.92
N GLU A 32 3.14 -6.30 -5.99
CA GLU A 32 3.07 -7.01 -4.73
C GLU A 32 2.62 -8.43 -5.01
N GLU A 33 3.35 -9.41 -4.48
CA GLU A 33 2.95 -10.80 -4.57
C GLU A 33 2.63 -11.34 -3.18
N LEU A 34 1.48 -12.01 -3.11
CA LEU A 34 1.12 -12.82 -1.96
C LEU A 34 1.84 -14.15 -2.10
N VAL A 35 2.95 -14.28 -1.37
CA VAL A 35 3.71 -15.53 -1.37
C VAL A 35 3.10 -16.44 -0.31
N ARG A 36 2.59 -17.60 -0.74
CA ARG A 36 2.20 -18.66 0.18
C ARG A 36 3.46 -19.08 0.93
N SER A 37 3.55 -18.73 2.21
CA SER A 37 4.72 -19.00 3.03
C SER A 37 4.50 -20.30 3.79
N GLU A 38 5.53 -21.14 3.89
CA GLU A 38 5.51 -22.36 4.69
C GLU A 38 5.74 -22.08 6.18
N ASP A 39 6.33 -20.92 6.50
CA ASP A 39 6.64 -20.46 7.86
C ASP A 39 5.64 -19.38 8.32
N ILE A 40 4.36 -19.75 8.40
CA ILE A 40 3.31 -18.88 8.95
C ILE A 40 3.44 -18.90 10.49
N PRO A 41 3.55 -17.73 11.16
CA PRO A 41 3.55 -17.67 12.62
C PRO A 41 2.30 -18.32 13.23
N ALA A 42 2.47 -19.04 14.34
CA ALA A 42 1.34 -19.61 15.07
C ALA A 42 0.42 -18.52 15.67
N GLU A 43 1.03 -17.39 16.07
CA GLU A 43 0.34 -16.21 16.59
C GLU A 43 0.91 -14.95 15.95
N PHE A 44 0.05 -13.94 15.81
CA PHE A 44 0.41 -12.63 15.25
C PHE A 44 0.36 -11.57 16.34
N ASP A 45 1.34 -10.67 16.35
CA ASP A 45 1.42 -9.61 17.35
C ASP A 45 0.26 -8.61 17.24
N VAL A 46 -0.19 -8.38 15.99
CA VAL A 46 -1.30 -7.48 15.67
C VAL A 46 -2.17 -8.12 14.60
N VAL A 47 -3.49 -8.05 14.80
CA VAL A 47 -4.50 -8.41 13.80
C VAL A 47 -5.28 -7.16 13.42
N LEU A 48 -5.33 -6.88 12.12
CA LEU A 48 -6.07 -5.79 11.51
C LEU A 48 -7.23 -6.36 10.71
N LEU A 49 -8.36 -5.65 10.71
CA LEU A 49 -9.48 -5.95 9.83
C LEU A 49 -9.56 -4.91 8.71
N ALA A 50 -9.82 -5.34 7.48
CA ALA A 50 -10.05 -4.43 6.38
C ALA A 50 -11.34 -3.63 6.60
N GLU A 51 -11.27 -2.31 6.39
CA GLU A 51 -12.40 -1.39 6.53
C GLU A 51 -12.55 -0.54 5.25
N LYS A 52 -13.70 0.10 5.08
CA LYS A 52 -14.03 0.93 3.93
C LYS A 52 -12.93 1.97 3.68
N ASP A 53 -12.79 2.38 2.42
CA ASP A 53 -11.88 3.44 1.99
C ASP A 53 -10.40 3.11 2.25
N SER A 54 -10.05 1.82 2.22
CA SER A 54 -8.68 1.30 2.45
C SER A 54 -8.15 1.60 3.85
N GLN A 55 -9.05 1.68 4.83
CA GLN A 55 -8.73 1.85 6.23
C GLN A 55 -8.53 0.49 6.90
N PHE A 56 -7.98 0.52 8.10
CA PHE A 56 -7.71 -0.65 8.93
C PHE A 56 -8.43 -0.47 10.24
N ASP A 57 -9.34 -1.38 10.56
CA ASP A 57 -9.85 -1.47 11.91
C ASP A 57 -8.76 -2.11 12.79
N TYR A 58 -8.27 -1.30 13.73
CA TYR A 58 -7.36 -1.69 14.79
C TYR A 58 -8.09 -1.61 16.13
N SER A 59 -8.45 -2.77 16.68
CA SER A 59 -9.14 -2.89 17.98
C SER A 59 -10.48 -2.13 18.06
N GLY A 60 -11.27 -2.14 16.99
CA GLY A 60 -12.57 -1.47 16.87
C GLY A 60 -12.47 -0.01 16.41
N VAL A 61 -11.27 0.47 16.09
CA VAL A 61 -11.03 1.86 15.66
C VAL A 61 -10.56 1.86 14.20
N PRO A 62 -11.32 2.48 13.28
CA PRO A 62 -10.89 2.61 11.90
C PRO A 62 -9.75 3.63 11.78
N LEU A 63 -8.62 3.18 11.25
CA LEU A 63 -7.41 3.97 11.06
C LEU A 63 -7.07 4.08 9.57
N THR A 64 -6.68 5.27 9.15
CA THR A 64 -6.00 5.45 7.85
C THR A 64 -4.62 4.77 7.89
N ALA A 65 -4.00 4.56 6.73
CA ALA A 65 -2.64 4.01 6.68
C ALA A 65 -1.62 4.85 7.47
N GLU A 66 -1.79 6.17 7.48
CA GLU A 66 -0.96 7.10 8.25
C GLU A 66 -1.16 6.93 9.76
N ALA A 67 -2.42 6.94 10.21
CA ALA A 67 -2.74 6.74 11.62
C ALA A 67 -2.32 5.34 12.11
N LEU A 68 -2.43 4.31 11.26
CA LEU A 68 -1.94 2.97 11.54
C LEU A 68 -0.42 2.98 11.71
N ARG A 69 0.33 3.63 10.82
CA ARG A 69 1.79 3.77 10.95
C ARG A 69 2.16 4.41 12.27
N ASP A 70 1.50 5.50 12.64
CA ASP A 70 1.81 6.21 13.87
C ASP A 70 1.47 5.37 15.11
N ALA A 71 0.35 4.62 15.07
CA ALA A 71 -0.01 3.67 16.12
C ALA A 71 1.00 2.51 16.26
N MET A 72 1.47 1.96 15.14
CA MET A 72 2.49 0.89 15.15
C MET A 72 3.85 1.40 15.59
N ARG A 73 4.23 2.63 15.23
CA ARG A 73 5.44 3.28 15.70
C ARG A 73 5.39 3.48 17.21
N TYR A 74 4.29 4.02 17.72
CA TYR A 74 4.08 4.18 19.16
C TYR A 74 4.18 2.84 19.90
N ARG A 75 3.54 1.79 19.38
CA ARG A 75 3.66 0.42 19.94
C ARG A 75 5.12 -0.04 20.05
N LYS A 76 5.92 0.20 19.02
CA LYS A 76 7.36 -0.14 18.99
C LYS A 76 8.17 0.68 20.00
N GLU A 77 7.84 1.96 20.17
CA GLU A 77 8.46 2.86 21.15
C GLU A 77 8.15 2.42 22.60
N GLU A 78 6.94 1.92 22.85
CA GLU A 78 6.51 1.31 24.12
C GLU A 78 7.07 -0.10 24.35
N ALA A 79 8.04 -0.54 23.52
CA ALA A 79 8.68 -1.86 23.58
C ALA A 79 7.70 -3.05 23.50
N LEU A 80 6.51 -2.84 22.92
CA LEU A 80 5.55 -3.91 22.65
C LEU A 80 5.93 -4.64 21.36
N SER A 81 5.58 -5.93 21.26
CA SER A 81 5.96 -6.76 20.12
C SER A 81 5.31 -6.28 18.81
N LEU A 82 6.12 -6.12 17.77
CA LEU A 82 5.68 -5.74 16.42
C LEU A 82 6.58 -6.43 15.39
N GLN A 83 6.52 -7.76 15.33
CA GLN A 83 7.27 -8.57 14.36
C GLN A 83 6.36 -9.08 13.23
N SER A 84 5.09 -9.29 13.54
CA SER A 84 4.11 -9.93 12.67
C SER A 84 2.75 -9.24 12.75
N VAL A 85 2.24 -8.80 11.60
CA VAL A 85 0.93 -8.15 11.48
C VAL A 85 0.09 -8.89 10.46
N LEU A 86 -1.11 -9.31 10.84
CA LEU A 86 -2.05 -10.01 9.98
C LEU A 86 -3.22 -9.13 9.58
N LEU A 87 -3.48 -9.02 8.29
CA LEU A 87 -4.65 -8.40 7.73
C LEU A 87 -5.70 -9.45 7.37
N LYS A 88 -6.89 -9.35 7.94
CA LYS A 88 -8.05 -10.16 7.59
C LYS A 88 -9.13 -9.34 6.92
N ARG A 89 -10.10 -10.03 6.32
CA ARG A 89 -11.37 -9.38 5.94
C ARG A 89 -12.04 -8.80 7.19
N GLY A 90 -12.64 -7.62 7.06
CA GLY A 90 -13.56 -7.10 8.06
C GLY A 90 -14.95 -7.72 7.94
N GLU A 91 -15.85 -7.26 8.81
CA GLU A 91 -17.24 -7.71 8.85
C GLU A 91 -17.94 -7.45 7.50
N LYS A 92 -17.80 -6.22 6.99
CA LYS A 92 -18.50 -5.74 5.79
C LYS A 92 -17.58 -5.48 4.60
N GLN A 93 -16.27 -5.58 4.80
CA GLN A 93 -15.28 -5.19 3.80
C GLN A 93 -14.27 -6.33 3.55
N LYS A 94 -14.05 -6.62 2.27
CA LYS A 94 -12.99 -7.55 1.85
C LYS A 94 -11.63 -6.82 1.82
N VAL A 95 -10.56 -7.58 1.99
CA VAL A 95 -9.21 -7.08 1.69
C VAL A 95 -9.14 -6.70 0.21
N THR A 96 -8.57 -5.54 -0.09
CA THR A 96 -8.34 -5.05 -1.46
C THR A 96 -6.85 -4.80 -1.66
N ASP A 97 -6.43 -4.68 -2.91
CA ASP A 97 -5.03 -4.37 -3.25
C ASP A 97 -4.56 -3.05 -2.61
N ALA A 98 -5.46 -2.07 -2.47
CA ALA A 98 -5.16 -0.83 -1.79
C ALA A 98 -4.81 -1.03 -0.30
N HIS A 99 -5.48 -1.97 0.39
CA HIS A 99 -5.11 -2.34 1.76
C HIS A 99 -3.75 -3.04 1.80
N ILE A 100 -3.51 -3.98 0.88
CA ILE A 100 -2.25 -4.73 0.80
C ILE A 100 -1.08 -3.76 0.58
N LEU A 101 -1.20 -2.87 -0.41
CA LEU A 101 -0.20 -1.85 -0.73
C LEU A 101 0.04 -0.89 0.45
N ALA A 102 -1.03 -0.43 1.10
CA ALA A 102 -0.92 0.46 2.25
C ALA A 102 -0.21 -0.23 3.43
N LEU A 103 -0.62 -1.44 3.79
CA LEU A 103 0.01 -2.20 4.86
C LEU A 103 1.47 -2.54 4.55
N MET A 104 1.78 -2.92 3.30
CA MET A 104 3.15 -3.20 2.87
C MET A 104 4.07 -2.00 3.05
N ARG A 105 3.60 -0.78 2.75
CA ARG A 105 4.39 0.44 2.94
C ARG A 105 4.71 0.66 4.42
N VAL A 106 3.72 0.50 5.29
CA VAL A 106 3.90 0.63 6.74
C VAL A 106 4.86 -0.45 7.28
N ALA A 107 4.69 -1.69 6.81
CA ALA A 107 5.54 -2.83 7.17
C ALA A 107 7.00 -2.60 6.78
N HIS A 108 7.22 -2.13 5.55
CA HIS A 108 8.55 -1.78 5.06
C HIS A 108 9.18 -0.63 5.86
N GLU A 109 8.41 0.40 6.21
CA GLU A 109 8.92 1.55 6.97
C GLU A 109 9.32 1.17 8.40
N LEU A 110 8.52 0.33 9.06
CA LEU A 110 8.71 0.00 10.47
C LEU A 110 9.50 -1.30 10.71
N GLY A 111 9.69 -2.10 9.65
CA GLY A 111 10.53 -3.31 9.65
C GLY A 111 9.84 -4.55 10.22
N PHE A 112 8.52 -4.71 10.03
CA PHE A 112 7.78 -5.91 10.46
C PHE A 112 7.29 -6.73 9.25
N ARG A 113 6.95 -8.00 9.48
CA ARG A 113 6.37 -8.87 8.45
C ARG A 113 4.86 -8.69 8.38
N ALA A 114 4.36 -8.38 7.18
CA ALA A 114 2.93 -8.23 6.92
C ALA A 114 2.37 -9.48 6.26
N TRP A 115 1.21 -9.90 6.73
CA TRP A 115 0.52 -11.10 6.29
C TRP A 115 -0.92 -10.76 5.93
N VAL A 116 -1.50 -11.54 5.03
CA VAL A 116 -2.92 -11.42 4.68
C VAL A 116 -3.58 -12.78 4.72
N GLU A 117 -4.80 -12.83 5.27
CA GLU A 117 -5.65 -14.02 5.22
C GLU A 117 -6.81 -13.77 4.24
N GLN A 118 -6.90 -14.58 3.20
CA GLN A 118 -8.01 -14.57 2.25
C GLN A 118 -8.56 -15.98 2.05
N LYS A 119 -9.86 -16.14 2.24
CA LYS A 119 -10.57 -17.42 2.02
C LYS A 119 -9.96 -18.61 2.78
N GLY A 120 -9.40 -18.37 3.97
CA GLY A 120 -8.76 -19.40 4.79
C GLY A 120 -7.30 -19.71 4.42
N GLU A 121 -6.73 -18.98 3.46
CA GLU A 121 -5.31 -19.08 3.13
C GLU A 121 -4.56 -17.84 3.61
N THR A 122 -3.46 -18.05 4.32
CA THR A 122 -2.58 -16.99 4.82
C THR A 122 -1.34 -16.91 3.94
N GLY A 123 -1.06 -15.72 3.41
CA GLY A 123 0.11 -15.42 2.59
C GLY A 123 0.90 -14.25 3.17
N GLU A 124 2.21 -14.27 2.99
CA GLU A 124 3.06 -13.14 3.35
C GLU A 124 3.05 -12.10 2.23
N ILE A 125 2.94 -10.83 2.59
CA ILE A 125 3.04 -9.72 1.64
C ILE A 125 4.52 -9.42 1.43
N ARG A 126 5.04 -9.76 0.25
CA ARG A 126 6.45 -9.52 -0.10
C ARG A 126 6.56 -8.64 -1.35
N VAL A 127 7.57 -7.77 -1.35
CA VAL A 127 7.98 -7.03 -2.55
C VAL A 127 8.86 -7.97 -3.38
N GLN A 128 8.41 -8.39 -4.56
CA GLN A 128 9.31 -9.03 -5.51
C GLN A 128 10.25 -7.99 -6.11
N SER A 129 11.56 -8.10 -5.86
CA SER A 129 12.53 -7.48 -6.76
C SER A 129 12.54 -8.31 -8.03
N ARG A 130 11.94 -7.81 -9.12
CA ARG A 130 12.04 -8.46 -10.42
C ARG A 130 13.54 -8.60 -10.76
N SER A 131 14.09 -9.81 -10.67
CA SER A 131 15.41 -10.11 -11.20
C SER A 131 15.26 -10.20 -12.72
N LYS A 132 15.70 -9.14 -13.40
CA LYS A 132 15.89 -8.94 -14.85
C LYS A 132 14.80 -9.49 -15.78
#